data_AF-A0A522A7D6-F1
#
_entry.id   AF-A0A522A7D6-F1
#
_cell.length_a   1.000
_cell.length_b   1.000
_cell.length_c   1.000
_cell.angle_alpha   90.00
_cell.angle_beta   90.00
_cell.angle_gamma   90.00
#
_symmetry.space_group_name_H-M   'P 1'
#
loop_
_entity.id
_entity.type
_entity.pdbx_description
1 polymer ?
#
loop_
_entity_poly.entity_id
_entity_poly.type
_entity_poly.pdbx_seq_one_letter_code
_entity_poly.pdbx_strand_id
1 'polypeptide(L)'
;MGATALPAQETNEVEQLKRQLQQMRDDFERTQREQRQQIDSLTQKLDAVLKSQQADAEKKKLEADLAKQPAQTPSAAPPVALPAPAWSPASPIRVGSGGTYADLSMVATFAVGGSTANDIEGGTQLGGHDPHQNGFTVQGVELNLQGAVDPYFRANANIAFLLDQSGETGVELEEAWMETVSLPWN
;
A
#
# COMPACT_ATOMS: atom_id res chain seq x y z
N MET A 1 -39.64 40.99 44.08
CA MET A 1 -39.43 39.56 44.42
C MET A 1 -38.49 38.99 43.38
N GLY A 2 -37.21 38.79 43.73
CA GLY A 2 -36.20 38.25 42.81
C GLY A 2 -35.83 36.84 43.24
N ALA A 3 -36.05 35.85 42.38
CA ALA A 3 -35.64 34.47 42.60
C ALA A 3 -34.40 34.18 41.74
N THR A 4 -33.26 34.02 42.40
CA THR A 4 -32.01 33.51 41.83
C THR A 4 -32.04 31.98 41.82
N ALA A 5 -31.99 31.37 40.63
CA ALA A 5 -31.83 29.93 40.44
C ALA A 5 -30.84 29.68 39.30
N LEU A 6 -29.54 29.55 39.60
CA LEU A 6 -28.51 29.30 38.56
C LEU A 6 -27.31 28.37 38.89
N PRO A 7 -27.09 27.74 40.08
CA PRO A 7 -25.89 26.89 40.26
C PRO A 7 -26.04 25.40 39.86
N ALA A 8 -27.27 24.89 39.68
CA ALA A 8 -27.50 23.45 39.51
C ALA A 8 -27.26 22.92 38.09
N GLN A 9 -27.28 23.79 37.07
CA GLN A 9 -27.24 23.37 35.67
C GLN A 9 -25.80 23.17 35.15
N GLU A 10 -24.87 24.07 35.51
CA GLU A 10 -23.45 23.94 35.14
C GLU A 10 -22.77 22.71 35.76
N THR A 11 -23.19 22.31 36.97
CA THR A 11 -22.63 21.12 37.65
C THR A 11 -22.90 19.83 36.88
N ASN A 12 -24.02 19.75 36.14
CA ASN A 12 -24.41 18.57 35.37
C ASN A 12 -23.56 18.39 34.11
N GLU A 13 -23.26 19.49 33.39
CA GLU A 13 -22.45 19.47 32.17
C GLU A 13 -20.99 19.06 32.44
N VAL A 14 -20.42 19.55 33.55
CA VAL A 14 -19.05 19.17 33.97
C VAL A 14 -18.97 17.69 34.34
N GLU A 15 -19.99 17.15 35.02
CA GLU A 15 -20.06 15.72 35.29
C GLU A 15 -20.21 14.88 34.02
N GLN A 16 -21.02 15.34 33.06
CA GLN A 16 -21.21 14.68 31.77
C GLN A 16 -19.91 14.67 30.96
N LEU A 17 -19.20 15.80 30.91
CA LEU A 17 -17.90 15.90 30.23
C LEU A 17 -16.85 15.00 30.87
N LYS A 18 -16.82 14.93 32.21
CA LYS A 18 -15.90 14.04 32.94
C LYS A 18 -16.18 12.56 32.64
N ARG A 19 -17.46 12.17 32.55
CA ARG A 19 -17.84 10.80 32.13
C ARG A 19 -17.43 10.53 30.69
N GLN A 20 -17.61 11.50 29.78
CA GLN A 20 -17.23 11.38 28.38
C GLN A 20 -15.71 11.24 28.19
N LEU A 21 -14.91 12.00 28.93
CA LEU A 21 -13.45 11.87 28.91
C LEU A 21 -12.98 10.53 29.48
N GLN A 22 -13.66 10.06 30.53
CA GLN A 22 -13.37 8.75 31.11
C GLN A 22 -13.67 7.62 30.11
N GLN A 23 -14.83 7.69 29.44
CA GLN A 23 -15.20 6.74 28.38
C GLN A 23 -14.21 6.76 27.22
N MET A 24 -13.82 7.95 26.75
CA MET A 24 -12.88 8.10 25.63
C MET A 24 -11.51 7.49 25.96
N ARG A 25 -11.02 7.66 27.20
CA ARG A 25 -9.78 7.03 27.65
C ARG A 25 -9.90 5.51 27.65
N ASP A 26 -11.01 4.97 28.16
CA ASP A 26 -11.22 3.53 28.24
C ASP A 26 -11.33 2.90 26.83
N ASP A 27 -12.01 3.59 25.89
CA ASP A 27 -12.10 3.20 24.49
C ASP A 27 -10.75 3.27 23.77
N PHE A 28 -9.95 4.31 24.05
CA PHE A 28 -8.60 4.44 23.52
C PHE A 28 -7.69 3.32 24.01
N GLU A 29 -7.69 3.01 25.30
CA GLU A 29 -6.91 1.92 25.86
C GLU A 29 -7.33 0.56 25.28
N ARG A 30 -8.64 0.35 25.07
CA ARG A 30 -9.14 -0.86 24.42
C ARG A 30 -8.64 -0.97 23.00
N THR A 31 -8.76 0.10 22.21
CA THR A 31 -8.29 0.15 20.82
C THR A 31 -6.79 -0.12 20.74
N GLN A 32 -5.99 0.47 21.63
CA GLN A 32 -4.55 0.24 21.69
C GLN A 32 -4.21 -1.24 21.99
N ARG A 33 -4.96 -1.88 22.89
CA ARG A 33 -4.77 -3.32 23.17
C ARG A 33 -5.13 -4.18 21.96
N GLU A 34 -6.22 -3.88 21.28
CA GLU A 34 -6.65 -4.60 20.07
C GLU A 34 -5.62 -4.45 18.94
N GLN A 35 -5.12 -3.23 18.69
CA GLN A 35 -4.06 -2.99 17.71
C GLN A 35 -2.79 -3.76 18.03
N ARG A 36 -2.36 -3.79 19.30
CA ARG A 36 -1.17 -4.53 19.72
C ARG A 36 -1.33 -6.04 19.48
N GLN A 37 -2.49 -6.60 19.79
CA GLN A 37 -2.78 -8.01 19.51
C GLN A 37 -2.76 -8.33 18.01
N GLN A 38 -3.27 -7.42 17.17
CA GLN A 38 -3.20 -7.58 15.72
C GLN A 38 -1.76 -7.57 15.22
N ILE A 39 -0.93 -6.63 15.69
CA ILE A 39 0.50 -6.54 15.34
C ILE A 39 1.24 -7.83 15.74
N ASP A 40 1.00 -8.32 16.96
CA ASP A 40 1.62 -9.57 17.43
C ASP A 40 1.19 -10.77 16.56
N SER A 41 -0.09 -10.85 16.17
CA SER A 41 -0.59 -11.92 15.32
C SER A 41 -0.02 -11.87 13.89
N LEU A 42 0.16 -10.67 13.33
CA LEU A 42 0.76 -10.46 12.01
C LEU A 42 2.24 -10.81 12.02
N THR A 43 2.95 -10.43 13.08
CA THR A 43 4.36 -10.77 13.30
C THR A 43 4.54 -12.28 13.34
N GLN A 44 3.72 -13.00 14.10
CA GLN A 44 3.76 -14.47 14.16
C GLN A 44 3.48 -15.13 12.81
N LYS A 45 2.52 -14.59 12.03
CA LYS A 45 2.24 -15.09 10.68
C LYS A 45 3.41 -14.86 9.73
N LEU A 46 4.05 -13.69 9.80
CA LEU A 46 5.25 -13.40 9.00
C LEU A 46 6.39 -14.35 9.34
N ASP A 47 6.66 -14.59 10.63
CA ASP A 47 7.70 -15.53 11.06
C ASP A 47 7.41 -16.96 10.57
N ALA A 48 6.15 -17.41 10.64
CA ALA A 48 5.74 -18.72 10.15
C ALA A 48 5.94 -18.87 8.64
N VAL A 49 5.57 -17.84 7.86
CA VAL A 49 5.74 -17.82 6.39
C VAL A 49 7.22 -17.76 6.02
N LEU A 50 8.03 -16.96 6.70
CA LEU A 50 9.48 -16.91 6.47
C LEU A 50 10.12 -18.28 6.73
N LYS A 51 9.74 -18.95 7.83
CA LYS A 51 10.24 -20.27 8.17
C LYS A 51 9.79 -21.35 7.17
N SER A 52 8.55 -21.30 6.68
CA SER A 52 8.08 -22.24 5.66
C SER A 52 8.83 -22.05 4.34
N GLN A 53 9.04 -20.81 3.90
CA GLN A 53 9.81 -20.53 2.68
C GLN A 53 11.26 -21.01 2.79
N GLN A 54 11.90 -20.85 3.95
CA GLN A 54 13.26 -21.36 4.18
C GLN A 54 13.30 -22.90 4.14
N ALA A 55 12.34 -23.58 4.74
CA ALA A 55 12.25 -25.03 4.71
C ALA A 55 12.00 -25.58 3.30
N ASP A 56 11.17 -24.89 2.49
CA ASP A 56 10.90 -25.27 1.10
C ASP A 56 12.12 -25.04 0.21
N ALA A 57 12.86 -23.95 0.43
CA ALA A 57 14.12 -23.68 -0.26
C ALA A 57 15.20 -24.71 0.07
N GLU A 58 15.30 -25.13 1.34
CA GLU A 58 16.24 -26.17 1.78
C GLU A 58 15.89 -27.56 1.19
N LYS A 59 14.61 -27.94 1.21
CA LYS A 59 14.14 -29.17 0.56
C LYS A 59 14.46 -29.20 -0.93
N LYS A 60 14.17 -28.11 -1.65
CA LYS A 60 14.46 -28.01 -3.08
C LYS A 60 15.96 -28.09 -3.39
N LYS A 61 16.81 -27.58 -2.48
CA LYS A 61 18.26 -27.70 -2.59
C LYS A 61 18.75 -29.14 -2.34
N LEU A 62 18.20 -29.81 -1.33
CA LEU A 62 18.49 -31.22 -1.02
C LEU A 62 18.05 -32.16 -2.15
N GLU A 63 16.90 -31.91 -2.76
CA GLU A 63 16.43 -32.66 -3.95
C GLU A 63 17.34 -32.44 -5.17
N ALA A 64 17.81 -31.22 -5.38
CA ALA A 64 18.75 -30.89 -6.46
C ALA A 64 20.15 -31.51 -6.25
N ASP A 65 20.60 -31.64 -5.00
CA ASP A 65 21.87 -32.30 -4.66
C ASP A 65 21.77 -33.83 -4.74
N LEU A 66 20.61 -34.41 -4.39
CA LEU A 66 20.36 -35.85 -4.53
C LEU A 66 20.23 -36.29 -6.00
N ALA A 67 19.75 -35.40 -6.88
CA ALA A 67 19.70 -35.61 -8.33
C ALA A 67 21.06 -35.50 -9.05
N LYS A 68 22.15 -35.14 -8.36
CA LYS A 68 23.50 -34.93 -8.93
C LYS A 68 24.50 -36.05 -8.61
N GLN A 69 24.07 -37.22 -8.12
CA GLN A 69 24.97 -38.38 -8.04
C GLN A 69 25.39 -38.86 -9.44
N PRO A 70 26.70 -39.13 -9.71
CA PRO A 70 27.22 -39.07 -11.07
C PRO A 70 27.22 -40.41 -11.79
N ALA A 71 26.55 -40.46 -12.96
CA ALA A 71 27.08 -41.22 -14.09
C ALA A 71 28.16 -40.37 -14.75
N GLN A 72 29.40 -40.85 -14.71
CA GLN A 72 30.56 -40.16 -15.27
C GLN A 72 30.45 -40.06 -16.80
N THR A 73 30.38 -38.83 -17.33
CA THR A 73 30.68 -38.52 -18.72
C THR A 73 31.66 -37.33 -18.79
N PRO A 74 32.53 -37.26 -19.81
CA PRO A 74 33.64 -36.32 -19.82
C PRO A 74 33.18 -34.86 -19.87
N SER A 75 33.79 -34.07 -19.01
CA SER A 75 33.55 -32.65 -18.80
C SER A 75 33.82 -31.82 -20.06
N ALA A 76 32.78 -31.15 -20.57
CA ALA A 76 32.92 -29.87 -21.23
C ALA A 76 32.93 -28.77 -20.15
N ALA A 77 33.81 -27.78 -20.30
CA ALA A 77 33.98 -26.70 -19.34
C ALA A 77 32.63 -25.99 -19.07
N PRO A 78 32.27 -25.72 -17.80
CA PRO A 78 31.03 -25.02 -17.46
C PRO A 78 31.08 -23.58 -18.00
N PRO A 79 30.00 -23.07 -18.60
CA PRO A 79 29.91 -21.64 -18.89
C PRO A 79 30.01 -20.87 -17.57
N VAL A 80 30.82 -19.81 -17.58
CA VAL A 80 30.99 -18.90 -16.45
C VAL A 80 29.60 -18.34 -16.09
N ALA A 81 29.06 -18.75 -14.95
CA ALA A 81 27.81 -18.21 -14.45
C ALA A 81 28.05 -16.75 -14.05
N LEU A 82 27.43 -15.82 -14.78
CA LEU A 82 27.38 -14.42 -14.39
C LEU A 82 26.71 -14.33 -13.01
N PRO A 83 27.23 -13.49 -12.09
CA PRO A 83 26.59 -13.30 -10.79
C PRO A 83 25.15 -12.82 -10.99
N ALA A 84 24.21 -13.39 -10.22
CA ALA A 84 22.82 -12.97 -10.24
C ALA A 84 22.76 -11.46 -9.94
N PRO A 85 21.95 -10.68 -10.69
CA PRO A 85 21.85 -9.25 -10.48
C PRO A 85 21.37 -8.97 -9.06
N ALA A 86 22.02 -8.00 -8.40
CA ALA A 86 21.58 -7.51 -7.11
C ALA A 86 20.16 -6.94 -7.25
N TRP A 87 19.35 -7.08 -6.20
CA TRP A 87 18.00 -6.52 -6.16
C TRP A 87 18.02 -5.03 -6.46
N SER A 88 17.11 -4.57 -7.32
CA SER A 88 16.86 -3.17 -7.62
C SER A 88 15.38 -2.87 -7.45
N PRO A 89 15.00 -1.71 -6.89
CA PRO A 89 13.60 -1.30 -6.79
C PRO A 89 12.94 -1.09 -8.16
N ALA A 90 13.73 -0.96 -9.23
CA ALA A 90 13.23 -0.89 -10.61
C ALA A 90 13.12 -2.26 -11.30
N SER A 91 13.50 -3.35 -10.63
CA SER A 91 13.39 -4.69 -11.19
C SER A 91 12.01 -5.29 -10.90
N PRO A 92 11.39 -6.00 -11.86
CA PRO A 92 10.07 -6.59 -11.70
C PRO A 92 10.04 -7.60 -10.55
N ILE A 93 8.94 -7.61 -9.80
CA ILE A 93 8.72 -8.61 -8.76
C ILE A 93 8.29 -9.91 -9.44
N ARG A 94 9.19 -10.88 -9.50
CA ARG A 94 8.90 -12.20 -10.04
C ARG A 94 8.19 -13.05 -8.99
N VAL A 95 6.99 -13.54 -9.32
CA VAL A 95 6.20 -14.43 -8.45
C VAL A 95 6.27 -15.84 -9.03
N GLY A 96 7.06 -16.72 -8.40
CA GLY A 96 7.21 -18.12 -8.82
C GLY A 96 8.27 -18.34 -9.91
N SER A 97 8.20 -19.51 -10.56
CA SER A 97 9.08 -19.88 -11.68
C SER A 97 8.36 -19.70 -13.00
N GLY A 98 8.97 -19.03 -13.98
CA GLY A 98 8.40 -18.82 -15.32
C GLY A 98 8.26 -17.35 -15.70
N GLY A 99 7.32 -17.06 -16.61
CA GLY A 99 7.05 -15.71 -17.13
C GLY A 99 6.15 -14.84 -16.23
N THR A 100 5.77 -15.31 -15.05
CA THR A 100 4.89 -14.59 -14.13
C THR A 100 5.62 -13.42 -13.44
N TYR A 101 5.04 -12.22 -13.50
CA TYR A 101 5.57 -11.03 -12.86
C TYR A 101 4.46 -10.06 -12.45
N ALA A 102 4.80 -9.18 -11.52
CA ALA A 102 4.02 -8.00 -11.20
C ALA A 102 4.96 -6.79 -11.14
N ASP A 103 4.52 -5.72 -11.78
CA ASP A 103 5.14 -4.40 -11.77
C ASP A 103 4.18 -3.39 -11.14
N LEU A 104 4.76 -2.53 -10.31
CA LEU A 104 4.06 -1.51 -9.55
C LEU A 104 4.81 -0.20 -9.69
N SER A 105 4.12 0.85 -10.10
CA SER A 105 4.66 2.21 -10.04
C SER A 105 3.63 3.19 -9.52
N MET A 106 4.11 4.24 -8.86
CA MET A 106 3.29 5.28 -8.27
C MET A 106 3.91 6.64 -8.60
N VAL A 107 3.06 7.61 -8.94
CA VAL A 107 3.44 9.01 -9.04
C VAL A 107 2.50 9.84 -8.17
N ALA A 108 3.03 10.86 -7.52
CA ALA A 108 2.26 11.77 -6.69
C ALA A 108 2.52 13.20 -7.15
N THR A 109 1.44 13.98 -7.27
CA THR A 109 1.46 15.37 -7.70
C THR A 109 1.22 16.28 -6.52
N PHE A 110 2.09 17.27 -6.36
CA PHE A 110 2.05 18.23 -5.26
C PHE A 110 2.10 19.66 -5.80
N ALA A 111 1.37 20.55 -5.15
CA ALA A 111 1.40 21.97 -5.44
C ALA A 111 1.73 22.78 -4.18
N VAL A 112 2.47 23.86 -4.39
CA VAL A 112 2.79 24.84 -3.35
C VAL A 112 2.42 26.22 -3.85
N GLY A 113 1.60 26.91 -3.09
CA GLY A 113 1.10 28.24 -3.43
C GLY A 113 1.23 29.22 -2.28
N GLY A 114 1.38 30.49 -2.58
CA GLY A 114 1.44 31.55 -1.57
C GLY A 114 0.88 32.85 -2.12
N SER A 115 -0.06 33.44 -1.37
CA SER A 115 -0.77 34.65 -1.71
C SER A 115 -0.99 35.49 -0.46
N THR A 116 -0.90 36.80 -0.59
CA THR A 116 -1.25 37.75 0.47
C THR A 116 -2.75 38.06 0.49
N ALA A 117 -3.54 37.49 -0.43
CA ALA A 117 -4.99 37.67 -0.48
C ALA A 117 -5.69 36.76 0.54
N ASN A 118 -6.72 37.29 1.21
CA ASN A 118 -7.49 36.56 2.23
C ASN A 118 -8.56 35.64 1.64
N ASP A 119 -8.84 35.75 0.34
CA ASP A 119 -9.86 34.99 -0.38
C ASP A 119 -9.32 34.68 -1.79
N ILE A 120 -9.02 33.40 -2.04
CA ILE A 120 -8.54 32.88 -3.34
C ILE A 120 -9.70 32.19 -4.10
N GLU A 121 -10.82 31.91 -3.41
CA GLU A 121 -11.96 31.15 -3.96
C GLU A 121 -12.73 31.89 -5.06
N GLY A 122 -12.65 33.22 -5.12
CA GLY A 122 -13.51 34.03 -6.00
C GLY A 122 -12.86 34.71 -7.22
N GLY A 123 -11.53 34.64 -7.39
CA GLY A 123 -10.80 35.56 -8.29
C GLY A 123 -9.96 34.93 -9.41
N THR A 124 -9.62 33.64 -9.29
CA THR A 124 -8.72 32.94 -10.20
C THR A 124 -9.44 31.74 -10.80
N GLN A 125 -9.45 31.62 -12.13
CA GLN A 125 -9.83 30.37 -12.79
C GLN A 125 -8.73 29.34 -12.52
N LEU A 126 -8.76 28.76 -11.32
CA LEU A 126 -7.82 27.73 -10.91
C LEU A 126 -8.15 26.47 -11.73
N GLY A 127 -7.18 26.00 -12.49
CA GLY A 127 -7.25 24.67 -13.10
C GLY A 127 -7.18 23.60 -12.01
N GLY A 128 -7.51 22.35 -12.34
CA GLY A 128 -7.43 21.21 -11.41
C GLY A 128 -6.03 20.97 -10.80
N HIS A 129 -5.01 21.63 -11.36
CA HIS A 129 -3.62 21.58 -10.90
C HIS A 129 -3.11 22.87 -10.24
N ASP A 130 -3.97 23.87 -9.99
CA ASP A 130 -3.53 25.09 -9.33
C ASP A 130 -3.67 24.99 -7.80
N PRO A 131 -2.78 25.64 -7.01
CA PRO A 131 -2.95 25.73 -5.57
C PRO A 131 -4.21 26.55 -5.22
N HIS A 132 -5.15 25.94 -4.54
CA HIS A 132 -6.39 26.59 -4.09
C HIS A 132 -6.25 27.31 -2.74
N GLN A 133 -5.17 27.03 -2.01
CA GLN A 133 -4.86 27.64 -0.72
C GLN A 133 -3.36 27.89 -0.59
N ASN A 134 -3.00 28.79 0.34
CA ASN A 134 -1.61 29.00 0.70
C ASN A 134 -1.03 27.76 1.38
N GLY A 135 0.24 27.46 1.11
CA GLY A 135 0.95 26.35 1.69
C GLY A 135 1.13 25.21 0.69
N PHE A 136 0.96 23.98 1.17
CA PHE A 136 1.26 22.75 0.47
C PHE A 136 0.01 21.90 0.32
N THR A 137 -0.25 21.40 -0.89
CA THR A 137 -1.41 20.55 -1.21
C THR A 137 -0.96 19.35 -2.03
N VAL A 138 -1.41 18.15 -1.64
CA VAL A 138 -1.34 16.96 -2.48
C VAL A 138 -2.51 17.02 -3.45
N GLN A 139 -2.25 16.97 -4.76
CA GLN A 139 -3.29 17.06 -5.78
C GLN A 139 -3.85 15.69 -6.15
N GLY A 140 -2.97 14.71 -6.20
CA GLY A 140 -3.38 13.35 -6.47
C GLY A 140 -2.21 12.38 -6.45
N VAL A 141 -2.56 11.11 -6.45
CA VAL A 141 -1.63 9.98 -6.54
C VAL A 141 -2.16 9.04 -7.60
N GLU A 142 -1.33 8.67 -8.56
CA GLU A 142 -1.65 7.69 -9.59
C GLU A 142 -0.88 6.40 -9.33
N LEU A 143 -1.58 5.28 -9.44
CA LEU A 143 -1.07 3.93 -9.24
C LEU A 143 -1.19 3.16 -10.56
N ASN A 144 -0.06 2.67 -11.08
CA ASN A 144 -0.03 1.75 -12.21
C ASN A 144 0.31 0.34 -11.72
N LEU A 145 -0.52 -0.61 -12.12
CA LEU A 145 -0.40 -2.03 -11.87
C LEU A 145 -0.26 -2.74 -13.21
N GLN A 146 0.81 -3.50 -13.40
CA GLN A 146 0.98 -4.35 -14.56
C GLN A 146 1.38 -5.75 -14.12
N GLY A 147 0.89 -6.77 -14.81
CA GLY A 147 1.32 -8.12 -14.50
C GLY A 147 1.00 -9.10 -15.61
N ALA A 148 1.71 -10.22 -15.54
CA ALA A 148 1.41 -11.40 -16.32
C ALA A 148 1.44 -12.63 -15.44
N VAL A 149 0.57 -13.57 -15.75
CA VAL A 149 0.64 -14.93 -15.24
C VAL A 149 0.93 -15.81 -16.46
N ASP A 150 2.05 -16.53 -16.39
CA ASP A 150 2.57 -17.56 -17.32
C ASP A 150 1.56 -18.11 -18.36
N PRO A 151 2.00 -18.47 -19.58
CA PRO A 151 2.00 -17.68 -20.82
C PRO A 151 0.60 -17.23 -21.31
N TYR A 152 -0.42 -17.27 -20.45
CA TYR A 152 -1.81 -17.21 -20.84
C TYR A 152 -2.43 -15.85 -20.61
N PHE A 153 -2.03 -15.09 -19.59
CA PHE A 153 -2.71 -13.85 -19.24
C PHE A 153 -1.76 -12.69 -19.00
N ARG A 154 -2.15 -11.52 -19.52
CA ARG A 154 -1.55 -10.23 -19.19
C ARG A 154 -2.64 -9.23 -18.82
N ALA A 155 -2.36 -8.35 -17.87
CA ALA A 155 -3.29 -7.31 -17.43
C ALA A 155 -2.57 -6.02 -17.05
N ASN A 156 -3.30 -4.92 -17.13
CA ASN A 156 -2.87 -3.61 -16.64
C ASN A 156 -4.05 -2.85 -16.04
N ALA A 157 -3.77 -2.03 -15.03
CA ALA A 157 -4.71 -1.06 -14.49
C ALA A 157 -3.99 0.23 -14.07
N ASN A 158 -4.60 1.38 -14.37
CA ASN A 158 -4.20 2.72 -13.92
C ASN A 158 -5.30 3.31 -13.06
N ILE A 159 -4.99 3.60 -11.81
CA ILE A 159 -5.94 4.12 -10.81
C ILE A 159 -5.43 5.46 -10.30
N ALA A 160 -6.23 6.51 -10.44
CA ALA A 160 -5.95 7.84 -9.91
C ALA A 160 -6.75 8.08 -8.62
N PHE A 161 -6.07 8.55 -7.60
CA PHE A 161 -6.63 9.08 -6.36
C PHE A 161 -6.48 10.59 -6.39
N LEU A 162 -7.60 11.31 -6.45
CA LEU A 162 -7.63 12.76 -6.59
C LEU A 162 -8.16 13.37 -5.31
N LEU A 163 -7.60 14.49 -4.87
CA LEU A 163 -8.13 15.26 -3.76
C LEU A 163 -8.88 16.46 -4.30
N ASP A 164 -10.15 16.57 -3.94
CA ASP A 164 -10.96 17.74 -4.30
C ASP A 164 -10.69 18.93 -3.35
N GLN A 165 -11.36 20.05 -3.63
CA GLN A 165 -11.20 21.30 -2.88
C GLN A 165 -11.63 21.19 -1.41
N SER A 166 -12.52 20.25 -1.09
CA SER A 166 -13.00 20.01 0.28
C SER A 166 -12.13 19.01 1.05
N GLY A 167 -11.11 18.43 0.39
CA GLY A 167 -10.28 17.35 0.92
C GLY A 167 -10.95 15.97 0.81
N GLU A 168 -12.02 15.86 0.03
CA GLU A 168 -12.61 14.56 -0.30
C GLU A 168 -11.72 13.84 -1.32
N THR A 169 -11.60 12.53 -1.16
CA THR A 169 -10.84 11.69 -2.09
C THR A 169 -11.77 11.14 -3.17
N GLY A 170 -11.53 11.54 -4.41
CA GLY A 170 -12.07 10.89 -5.61
C GLY A 170 -11.18 9.72 -6.03
N VAL A 171 -11.78 8.64 -6.54
CA VAL A 171 -11.06 7.52 -7.15
C VAL A 171 -11.53 7.35 -8.58
N GLU A 172 -10.60 7.42 -9.52
CA GLU A 172 -10.86 7.25 -10.94
C GLU A 172 -10.10 6.03 -11.47
N LEU A 173 -10.81 5.18 -12.22
CA LEU A 173 -10.19 4.14 -13.01
C LEU A 173 -9.95 4.69 -14.42
N GLU A 174 -8.71 4.99 -14.74
CA GLU A 174 -8.35 5.59 -16.03
C GLU A 174 -8.31 4.53 -17.14
N GLU A 175 -7.66 3.40 -16.85
CA GLU A 175 -7.54 2.29 -17.78
C GLU A 175 -7.51 0.97 -17.02
N ALA A 176 -8.21 -0.04 -17.53
CA ALA A 176 -8.05 -1.42 -17.11
C ALA A 176 -8.31 -2.37 -18.27
N TRP A 177 -7.39 -3.30 -18.49
CA TRP A 177 -7.57 -4.36 -19.46
C TRP A 177 -6.91 -5.66 -19.02
N MET A 178 -7.42 -6.75 -19.59
CA MET A 178 -6.89 -8.09 -19.42
C MET A 178 -6.98 -8.80 -20.77
N GLU A 179 -5.95 -9.54 -21.12
CA GLU A 179 -5.87 -10.27 -22.38
C GLU A 179 -5.36 -11.69 -22.14
N THR A 180 -5.99 -12.62 -22.85
CA THR A 180 -5.51 -13.99 -22.97
C THR A 180 -4.60 -14.12 -24.20
N VAL A 181 -3.32 -14.41 -24.01
CA VAL A 181 -2.30 -14.49 -25.07
C VAL A 181 -2.16 -15.89 -25.70
N SER A 182 -2.62 -16.93 -25.01
CA SER A 182 -2.83 -18.26 -25.58
C SER A 182 -3.93 -19.02 -24.84
N LEU A 183 -4.59 -19.97 -25.51
CA LEU A 183 -5.39 -20.96 -24.80
C LEU A 183 -4.44 -22.06 -24.32
N PRO A 184 -4.63 -22.59 -23.11
CA PRO A 184 -3.90 -23.81 -22.77
C PRO A 184 -4.40 -24.90 -23.73
N TRP A 185 -3.54 -25.88 -24.08
CA TRP A 185 -3.86 -27.01 -24.97
C TRP A 185 -3.89 -26.77 -26.50
N ASN A 186 -3.28 -25.70 -27.03
CA ASN A 186 -2.90 -25.61 -28.46
C ASN A 186 -1.58 -26.36 -28.73
#